data_AF-A0A0A8YQE0-F1
#
_entry.id   AF-A0A0A8YQE0-F1
#
_cell.length_a   1.000
_cell.length_b   1.000
_cell.length_c   1.000
_cell.angle_alpha   90.00
_cell.angle_beta   90.00
_cell.angle_gamma   90.00
#
_symmetry.space_group_name_H-M   'P 1'
#
loop_
_entity.id
_entity.type
_entity.pdbx_description
1 polymer ?
#
loop_
_entity_poly.entity_id
_entity_poly.type
_entity_poly.pdbx_seq_one_letter_code
_entity_poly.pdbx_strand_id
1 'polypeptide(L)' 'MTMVLLETLRFYGPAFFTQRKTTKDIALGETKIPQGFGIIIPFAIMHRD' A
#
# COMPACT_ATOMS: atom_id res chain seq x y z
N MET A 1 -11.92 11.59 18.47
CA MET A 1 -11.56 10.16 18.64
C MET A 1 -10.97 9.55 17.37
N THR A 2 -11.46 9.91 16.17
CA THR A 2 -11.00 9.35 14.88
C THR A 2 -9.49 9.45 14.64
N MET A 3 -8.85 10.58 14.96
CA MET A 3 -7.41 10.75 14.78
C MET A 3 -6.57 9.79 15.63
N VAL A 4 -7.01 9.51 16.87
CA VAL A 4 -6.31 8.58 17.77
C VAL A 4 -6.37 7.16 17.21
N LEU A 5 -7.51 6.76 16.64
CA LEU A 5 -7.66 5.45 16.02
C LEU A 5 -6.78 5.31 14.78
N LEU A 6 -6.74 6.33 13.92
CA LEU A 6 -5.91 6.31 12.70
C LEU A 6 -4.42 6.30 13.03
N GLU A 7 -3.99 7.05 14.04
CA GLU A 7 -2.59 7.06 14.50
C GLU A 7 -2.18 5.70 15.09
N THR A 8 -3.09 5.08 15.85
CA THR A 8 -2.87 3.73 16.39
C THR A 8 -2.74 2.71 15.26
N LEU A 9 -3.59 2.79 14.23
CA LEU A 9 -3.49 1.92 13.04
C LEU A 9 -2.23 2.20 12.20
N ARG A 10 -1.74 3.44 12.19
CA ARG A 10 -0.49 3.78 11.50
C ARG A 10 0.70 3.03 12.11
N PHE A 11 0.80 3.00 13.45
CA PHE A 11 1.92 2.36 14.16
C PHE A 11 1.72 0.86 14.46
N TYR A 12 0.50 0.44 14.73
CA TYR A 12 0.14 -0.90 15.22
C TYR A 12 -0.97 -1.56 14.39
N GLY A 13 -1.11 -1.15 13.13
CA GLY A 13 -2.12 -1.70 12.23
C GLY A 13 -1.97 -3.22 12.07
N PRO A 14 -3.07 -3.98 12.03
CA PRO A 14 -3.03 -5.44 11.89
C PRO A 14 -2.61 -5.91 10.50
N ALA A 15 -2.67 -5.04 9.49
CA ALA A 15 -2.32 -5.35 8.10
C ALA A 15 -0.92 -4.85 7.76
N PHE A 16 -0.02 -5.78 7.44
CA PHE A 16 1.37 -5.45 7.06
C PHE A 16 1.50 -4.93 5.64
N PHE A 17 0.72 -5.51 4.72
CA PHE A 17 0.68 -5.12 3.32
C PHE A 17 -0.69 -5.37 2.71
N THR A 18 -0.94 -4.80 1.54
CA THR A 18 -2.01 -5.26 0.66
C THR A 18 -1.46 -5.61 -0.71
N GLN A 19 -2.04 -6.64 -1.33
CA GLN A 19 -1.69 -7.05 -2.67
C GLN A 19 -2.78 -6.60 -3.65
N ARG A 20 -2.35 -6.10 -4.81
CA ARG A 20 -3.20 -5.78 -5.95
C ARG A 20 -2.65 -6.47 -7.19
N LYS A 21 -3.52 -6.76 -8.14
CA LYS A 21 -3.15 -7.25 -9.47
C LYS A 21 -3.57 -6.21 -10.50
N THR A 22 -2.66 -5.85 -11.40
CA THR A 22 -2.98 -4.91 -12.47
C THR A 22 -3.97 -5.55 -13.43
N THR A 23 -5.09 -4.86 -13.67
CA THR A 23 -6.13 -5.29 -14.62
C THR A 23 -5.89 -4.79 -16.03
N LYS A 24 -5.00 -3.80 -16.18
CA LYS A 24 -4.53 -3.20 -17.43
C LYS A 24 -3.12 -2.65 -17.21
N ASP A 25 -2.45 -2.28 -18.29
CA ASP A 25 -1.17 -1.58 -18.20
C ASP A 25 -1.36 -0.23 -17.50
N ILE A 26 -0.54 0.04 -16.48
CA ILE A 26 -0.60 1.28 -15.71
C ILE A 26 0.79 1.92 -15.58
N ALA A 27 0.82 3.24 -15.42
CA ALA A 27 2.01 3.95 -14.99
C ALA A 27 1.89 4.26 -13.50
N LEU A 28 2.91 3.89 -12.73
CA LEU A 28 3.10 4.29 -11.34
C LEU A 28 4.28 5.26 -11.29
N GLY A 29 3.98 6.56 -11.30
CA GLY A 29 5.01 7.60 -11.51
C GLY A 29 5.67 7.43 -12.88
N GLU A 30 6.99 7.35 -12.91
CA GLU A 30 7.77 7.11 -14.15
C GLU A 30 7.85 5.61 -14.52
N THR A 31 7.39 4.71 -13.64
CA THR A 31 7.48 3.25 -13.87
C THR A 31 6.23 2.74 -14.59
N LYS A 32 6.42 2.03 -15.70
CA LYS A 32 5.34 1.34 -16.42
C LYS A 32 5.21 -0.10 -15.91
N ILE A 33 4.01 -0.48 -15.49
CA ILE A 33 3.69 -1.80 -14.95
C ILE A 33 2.69 -2.48 -15.90
N PRO A 34 3.05 -3.62 -16.51
CA PRO A 34 2.15 -4.35 -17.41
C PRO A 34 0.93 -4.96 -16.69
N GLN A 35 -0.10 -5.30 -17.45
CA GLN A 35 -1.26 -6.05 -16.99
C GLN A 35 -0.86 -7.42 -16.42
N GLY A 36 -1.53 -7.83 -15.35
CA GLY A 36 -1.33 -9.13 -14.71
C GLY A 36 -0.24 -9.15 -13.63
N PHE A 37 0.53 -8.07 -13.48
CA PHE A 37 1.56 -7.94 -12.44
C PHE A 37 0.95 -7.75 -11.05
N GLY A 38 1.61 -8.32 -10.05
CA GLY A 38 1.30 -8.12 -8.65
C GLY A 38 1.98 -6.86 -8.09
N ILE A 39 1.23 -6.03 -7.39
CA ILE A 39 1.73 -4.86 -6.66
C ILE A 39 1.52 -5.13 -5.17
N ILE A 40 2.57 -4.98 -4.38
CA ILE A 40 2.53 -5.09 -2.92
C ILE A 40 2.72 -3.69 -2.35
N ILE A 41 1.80 -3.25 -1.49
CA ILE A 41 1.89 -1.97 -0.79
C ILE A 41 2.26 -2.28 0.67
N PRO A 42 3.51 -2.04 1.10
CA PRO A 42 3.98 -2.44 2.43
C PRO A 42 3.74 -1.36 3.49
N PHE A 43 2.52 -1.26 4.01
CA PHE A 43 2.11 -0.25 5.00
C PHE A 43 3.00 -0.22 6.25
N ALA A 44 3.45 -1.39 6.72
CA ALA A 44 4.26 -1.49 7.93
C ALA A 44 5.61 -0.76 7.84
N ILE A 45 6.13 -0.59 6.63
CA ILE A 45 7.38 0.12 6.36
C ILE A 45 7.08 1.58 5.97
N MET A 46 6.09 1.79 5.09
CA MET A 46 5.71 3.12 4.59
C MET A 46 5.31 4.12 5.70
N HIS A 47 4.85 3.63 6.84
CA HIS A 47 4.40 4.47 7.96
C HIS A 47 5.51 4.80 8.98
N ARG A 48 6.75 4.35 8.74
CA ARG A 48 7.89 4.49 9.67
C ARG A 48 8.89 5.58 9.25
N ASP A 49 8.69 6.18 8.08
CA ASP A 49 9.42 7.31 7.51
C ASP A 49 8.48 8.53 7.48
#